data_AF-A0A7C4XQK3-F1
#
_entry.id   AF-A0A7C4XQK3-F1
#
_cell.length_a   1.000
_cell.length_b   1.000
_cell.length_c   1.000
_cell.angle_alpha   90.00
_cell.angle_beta   90.00
_cell.angle_gamma   90.00
#
_symmetry.space_group_name_H-M   'P 1'
#
loop_
_entity.id
_entity.type
_entity.pdbx_description
1 polymer ?
#
loop_
_entity_poly.entity_id
_entity_poly.type
_entity_poly.pdbx_seq_one_letter_code
_entity_poly.pdbx_strand_id
1 'polypeptide(L)'
;MSFNLEDVIKLPDRGIAEEIVEEIAKRAGKSHQEVFSMISEMQERMNNLVSFEVVALIVAKEFGIDISKYIPIVEEKIFNETA
;
A
#
# COMPACT_ATOMS: atom_id res chain seq x y z
N MET A 1 12.47 24.41 1.87
CA MET A 1 12.04 23.47 0.81
C MET A 1 10.53 23.40 0.87
N SER A 2 9.85 23.95 -0.14
CA SER A 2 8.42 23.73 -0.32
C SER A 2 8.23 22.29 -0.78
N PHE A 3 7.75 21.43 0.12
CA PHE A 3 7.23 20.12 -0.25
C PHE A 3 5.91 20.36 -1.00
N ASN A 4 5.94 20.27 -2.32
CA ASN A 4 4.71 20.28 -3.11
C ASN A 4 4.03 18.92 -2.93
N LEU A 5 2.83 18.92 -2.35
CA LEU A 5 1.99 17.73 -2.19
C LEU A 5 1.74 17.03 -3.56
N GLU A 6 1.78 17.80 -4.64
CA GLU A 6 1.62 17.33 -6.02
C GLU A 6 2.80 16.46 -6.53
N ASP A 7 4.01 16.61 -5.99
CA ASP A 7 5.14 15.76 -6.36
C ASP A 7 5.12 14.39 -5.64
N VAL A 8 4.36 14.27 -4.54
CA VAL A 8 4.04 12.98 -3.90
C VAL A 8 2.92 12.26 -4.68
N ILE A 9 2.12 13.00 -5.45
CA ILE A 9 0.97 12.50 -6.23
C ILE A 9 1.33 12.32 -7.72
N LYS A 10 2.62 12.28 -8.08
CA LYS A 10 3.02 11.61 -9.34
C LYS A 10 3.02 10.11 -9.08
N LEU A 11 1.82 9.54 -8.92
CA LEU A 11 1.57 8.12 -8.86
C LEU A 11 2.13 7.51 -10.16
N PRO A 12 3.24 6.76 -10.11
CA PRO A 12 3.66 6.00 -11.26
C PRO A 12 2.59 4.92 -11.44
N ASP A 13 1.83 5.03 -12.53
CA ASP A 13 1.13 3.91 -13.16
C ASP A 13 0.17 3.14 -12.23
N ARG A 14 -0.90 3.78 -11.71
CA ARG A 14 -1.95 3.19 -10.83
C ARG A 14 -1.50 1.90 -10.13
N GLY A 15 -0.50 2.01 -9.27
CA GLY A 15 0.22 0.84 -8.76
C GLY A 15 -0.68 -0.06 -7.93
N ILE A 16 -0.28 -1.32 -7.77
CA ILE A 16 -0.95 -2.32 -6.91
C ILE A 16 -1.24 -1.75 -5.51
N ALA A 17 -0.34 -0.92 -4.98
CA ALA A 17 -0.53 -0.22 -3.72
C ALA A 17 -1.79 0.68 -3.72
N GLU A 18 -2.04 1.42 -4.80
CA GLU A 18 -3.21 2.29 -4.92
C GLU A 18 -4.51 1.47 -5.02
N GLU A 19 -4.48 0.34 -5.73
CA GLU A 19 -5.62 -0.58 -5.80
C GLU A 19 -5.96 -1.16 -4.42
N ILE A 20 -4.95 -1.62 -3.68
CA ILE A 20 -5.13 -2.13 -2.32
C ILE A 20 -5.67 -1.03 -1.39
N VAL A 21 -5.13 0.19 -1.48
CA VAL A 21 -5.60 1.34 -0.69
C VAL A 21 -7.07 1.66 -1.00
N GLU A 22 -7.46 1.64 -2.27
CA GLU A 22 -8.84 1.85 -2.71
C GLU A 22 -9.79 0.79 -2.13
N GLU A 23 -9.39 -0.49 -2.14
CA GLU A 23 -10.20 -1.57 -1.57
C GLU A 23 -10.35 -1.43 -0.06
N ILE A 24 -9.26 -1.13 0.65
CA ILE A 24 -9.30 -0.87 2.09
C ILE A 24 -10.20 0.33 2.39
N ALA A 25 -10.06 1.44 1.65
CA ALA A 25 -10.85 2.66 1.84
C ALA A 25 -12.35 2.37 1.71
N LYS A 26 -12.74 1.65 0.65
CA LYS A 26 -14.13 1.21 0.42
C LYS A 26 -14.63 0.30 1.53
N ARG A 27 -13.83 -0.68 1.94
CA ARG A 27 -14.22 -1.68 2.95
C ARG A 27 -14.34 -1.07 4.35
N ALA A 28 -13.43 -0.17 4.70
CA ALA A 28 -13.36 0.47 6.01
C ALA A 28 -14.25 1.72 6.14
N GLY A 29 -14.76 2.25 5.03
CA GLY A 29 -15.46 3.54 5.02
C GLY A 29 -14.53 4.71 5.36
N LYS A 30 -13.26 4.62 4.96
CA LYS A 30 -12.20 5.58 5.26
C LYS A 30 -11.74 6.31 4.01
N SER A 31 -11.15 7.48 4.17
CA SER A 31 -10.47 8.17 3.07
C SER A 31 -9.15 7.49 2.71
N HIS A 32 -8.68 7.67 1.47
CA HIS A 32 -7.36 7.20 1.03
C HIS A 32 -6.23 7.71 1.91
N GLN A 33 -6.32 8.95 2.39
CA GLN A 33 -5.33 9.54 3.28
C GLN A 33 -5.27 8.81 4.62
N GLU A 34 -6.42 8.50 5.22
CA GLU A 34 -6.47 7.71 6.46
C GLU A 34 -5.87 6.33 6.26
N VAL A 35 -6.21 5.65 5.16
CA VAL A 35 -5.68 4.31 4.85
C VAL A 35 -4.17 4.37 4.64
N PHE A 36 -3.68 5.37 3.90
CA PHE A 36 -2.25 5.57 3.68
C PHE A 36 -1.52 5.78 5.02
N SER A 37 -2.03 6.66 5.89
CA SER A 37 -1.48 6.86 7.23
C SER A 37 -1.48 5.58 8.06
N MET A 38 -2.53 4.77 8.01
CA MET A 38 -2.58 3.48 8.71
C MET A 38 -1.51 2.51 8.22
N ILE A 39 -1.30 2.43 6.90
CA ILE A 39 -0.25 1.57 6.31
C ILE A 39 1.13 2.09 6.72
N SER A 40 1.37 3.40 6.63
CA SER A 40 2.64 4.01 7.05
C SER A 40 2.94 3.78 8.54
N GLU A 41 1.96 3.96 9.43
CA GLU A 41 2.14 3.67 10.86
C GLU A 41 2.47 2.20 11.12
N MET A 42 1.82 1.28 10.40
CA MET A 42 2.12 -0.15 10.51
C MET A 42 3.54 -0.45 9.99
N GLN A 43 3.95 0.19 8.90
CA GLN A 43 5.30 0.04 8.33
C GLN A 43 6.38 0.55 9.30
N GLU A 44 6.13 1.69 9.96
CA GLU A 44 7.01 2.22 11.00
C GLU A 44 7.13 1.27 12.19
N ARG A 45 6.01 0.66 12.64
CA ARG A 45 6.03 -0.38 13.70
C ARG A 45 6.85 -1.61 13.31
N MET A 46 6.99 -1.88 12.02
CA MET A 46 7.85 -2.94 11.47
C MET A 46 9.28 -2.46 11.20
N ASN A 47 9.68 -1.30 11.76
CA ASN A 47 10.98 -0.67 11.55
C ASN A 47 11.32 -0.44 10.07
N ASN A 48 10.31 -0.26 9.22
CA ASN A 48 10.47 -0.07 7.78
C ASN A 48 11.25 -1.20 7.07
N LEU A 49 11.26 -2.41 7.65
CA LEU A 49 11.93 -3.58 7.07
C LEU A 49 11.15 -4.19 5.89
N VAL A 50 9.88 -3.82 5.75
CA VAL A 50 8.94 -4.39 4.79
C VAL A 50 8.47 -3.27 3.86
N SER A 51 8.35 -3.55 2.55
CA SER A 51 7.86 -2.58 1.57
C SER A 51 6.40 -2.18 1.83
N PHE A 52 6.03 -1.00 1.34
CA PHE A 52 4.69 -0.44 1.54
C PHE A 52 3.61 -1.38 1.00
N GLU A 53 3.84 -1.99 -0.17
CA GLU A 53 2.93 -2.94 -0.81
C GLU A 53 2.61 -4.14 0.09
N VAL A 54 3.62 -4.72 0.74
CA VAL A 54 3.41 -5.88 1.62
C VAL A 54 2.67 -5.45 2.88
N VAL A 55 3.00 -4.28 3.45
CA VAL A 55 2.26 -3.76 4.61
C VAL A 55 0.81 -3.47 4.23
N ALA A 56 0.55 -2.95 3.02
CA ALA A 56 -0.80 -2.76 2.52
C ALA A 56 -1.58 -4.08 2.43
N LEU A 57 -0.95 -5.18 1.99
CA LEU A 57 -1.58 -6.52 2.01
C LEU A 57 -1.91 -7.00 3.44
N ILE A 58 -1.04 -6.73 4.40
CA ILE A 58 -1.28 -7.07 5.81
C ILE A 58 -2.51 -6.31 6.31
N VAL A 59 -2.55 -4.99 6.10
CA VAL A 59 -3.69 -4.15 6.50
C VAL A 59 -4.97 -4.59 5.79
N ALA A 60 -4.92 -4.88 4.48
CA ALA A 60 -6.07 -5.39 3.73
C ALA A 60 -6.64 -6.67 4.35
N LYS A 61 -5.78 -7.59 4.76
CA LYS A 61 -6.18 -8.81 5.45
C LYS A 61 -6.84 -8.54 6.81
N GLU A 62 -6.38 -7.54 7.57
CA GLU A 62 -7.02 -7.12 8.83
C GLU A 62 -8.45 -6.59 8.62
N PHE A 63 -8.74 -5.99 7.45
CA PHE A 63 -10.09 -5.56 7.05
C PHE A 63 -10.94 -6.66 6.41
N GLY A 64 -10.44 -7.90 6.40
CA GLY A 64 -11.14 -9.05 5.82
C GLY A 64 -11.27 -8.98 4.29
N ILE A 65 -10.33 -8.32 3.63
CA ILE A 65 -10.22 -8.30 2.16
C ILE A 65 -9.46 -9.55 1.72
N ASP A 66 -9.93 -10.21 0.67
CA ASP A 66 -9.22 -11.32 0.06
C ASP A 66 -8.03 -10.81 -0.75
N ILE A 67 -6.83 -11.11 -0.26
CA ILE A 67 -5.57 -10.67 -0.87
C ILE A 67 -4.98 -11.68 -1.85
N SER A 68 -5.60 -12.84 -2.06
CA SER A 68 -5.03 -13.91 -2.89
C SER A 68 -4.69 -13.46 -4.31
N LYS A 69 -5.47 -12.53 -4.88
CA LYS A 69 -5.19 -11.96 -6.21
C LYS A 69 -3.97 -11.04 -6.26
N TYR A 70 -3.58 -10.46 -5.13
CA TYR A 70 -2.49 -9.48 -5.06
C TYR A 70 -1.13 -10.11 -4.72
N ILE A 71 -1.13 -11.22 -3.99
CA ILE A 71 0.10 -11.95 -3.61
C ILE A 71 1.04 -12.17 -4.81
N PRO A 72 0.62 -12.83 -5.92
CA PRO A 72 1.55 -13.13 -7.01
C PRO A 72 2.12 -11.87 -7.66
N ILE A 73 1.34 -10.78 -7.71
CA ILE A 73 1.75 -9.52 -8.33
C ILE A 73 2.78 -8.78 -7.46
N VAL A 74 2.54 -8.77 -6.14
CA VAL A 74 3.49 -8.18 -5.17
C VAL A 74 4.76 -9.02 -5.06
N GLU A 75 4.65 -10.35 -5.09
CA GLU A 75 5.80 -11.25 -5.15
C GLU A 75 6.62 -11.03 -6.41
N GLU A 76 5.98 -10.97 -7.59
CA GLU A 76 6.67 -10.70 -8.85
C GLU A 76 7.44 -9.39 -8.78
N LYS A 77 6.81 -8.32 -8.28
CA LYS A 77 7.45 -7.01 -8.14
C LYS A 77 8.68 -7.07 -7.22
N ILE A 78 8.53 -7.65 -6.02
CA ILE A 78 9.61 -7.66 -5.02
C ILE A 78 10.78 -8.55 -5.44
N PHE A 79 10.51 -9.71 -6.02
CA PHE A 79 11.55 -10.67 -6.37
C PHE A 79 12.17 -10.42 -7.75
N ASN A 80 11.45 -9.80 -8.69
CA ASN A 80 11.98 -9.51 -10.03
C ASN A 80 12.53 -8.09 -10.21
N GLU A 81 12.30 -7.14 -9.28
CA GLU A 81 13.01 -5.85 -9.27
C GLU A 81 14.51 -5.96 -8.94
N THR A 82 15.03 -7.18 -8.71
CA THR A 82 16.45 -7.45 -8.40
C THR A 82 17.24 -8.08 -9.57
N ALA A 83 16.66 -8.15 -10.79
CA ALA A 83 17.31 -8.74 -11.97
C ALA A 83 17.99 -7.71 -12.87
#